data_AF-U9UP43-F1
#
_entry.id   AF-U9UP43-F1
#
_cell.length_a   1.000
_cell.length_b   1.000
_cell.length_c   1.000
_cell.angle_alpha   90.00
_cell.angle_beta   90.00
_cell.angle_gamma   90.00
#
_symmetry.space_group_name_H-M   'P 1'
#
loop_
_entity.id
_entity.type
_entity.pdbx_description
1 polymer ?
#
loop_
_entity_poly.entity_id
_entity_poly.type
_entity_poly.pdbx_seq_one_letter_code
_entity_poly.pdbx_strand_id
1 'polypeptide(L)'
;MVQEGFTFPTHIPLEQLLAPCKKTRGKKGRITRPQNAFILYRKDLQDKIKDENPDADFKEISRIAGNRWKHEVDHVKNNYTLLATLGGLVHQDLFPNYKYQPRQRDE
;
A
#
# COMPACT_ATOMS: atom_id res chain seq x y z
N MET A 1 -16.99 23.17 -18.40
CA MET A 1 -17.10 22.61 -17.05
C MET A 1 -16.48 21.23 -17.11
N VAL A 2 -15.21 21.12 -16.75
CA VAL A 2 -14.56 19.81 -16.66
C VAL A 2 -15.22 19.15 -15.46
N GLN A 3 -15.94 18.05 -15.67
CA GLN A 3 -16.45 17.25 -14.56
C GLN A 3 -15.26 16.99 -13.65
N GLU A 4 -15.33 17.44 -12.40
CA GLU A 4 -14.28 17.19 -11.42
C GLU A 4 -13.98 15.70 -11.48
N GLY A 5 -12.77 15.37 -11.94
CA GLY A 5 -12.36 14.00 -12.13
C GLY A 5 -12.64 13.25 -10.83
N PHE A 6 -13.02 11.99 -10.93
CA PHE A 6 -13.18 11.13 -9.76
C PHE A 6 -11.82 11.04 -9.04
N THR A 7 -11.53 12.02 -8.18
CA THR A 7 -10.28 12.08 -7.44
C THR A 7 -10.39 11.01 -6.39
N PHE A 8 -9.70 9.89 -6.62
CA PHE A 8 -9.45 8.94 -5.56
C PHE A 8 -8.84 9.72 -4.39
N PRO A 9 -9.37 9.61 -3.17
CA PRO A 9 -8.90 10.37 -2.02
C PRO A 9 -7.61 9.74 -1.48
N THR A 10 -6.60 9.63 -2.34
CA THR A 10 -5.25 9.18 -1.98
C THR A 10 -4.34 10.40 -1.98
N HIS A 11 -3.59 10.57 -0.89
CA HIS A 11 -2.52 11.55 -0.76
C HIS A 11 -1.38 11.28 -1.76
N ILE A 12 -1.09 10.00 -2.00
CA ILE A 12 -0.05 9.55 -2.91
C ILE A 12 -0.65 9.30 -4.31
N PRO A 13 0.10 9.59 -5.41
CA PRO A 13 -0.29 9.20 -6.75
C PRO A 13 -0.56 7.69 -6.90
N LEU A 14 -1.56 7.32 -7.69
CA LEU A 14 -1.96 5.93 -7.90
C LEU A 14 -0.82 5.07 -8.45
N GLU A 15 0.02 5.63 -9.32
CA GLU A 15 1.18 4.97 -9.89
C GLU A 15 2.15 4.51 -8.80
N GLN A 16 2.32 5.33 -7.76
CA GLN A 16 3.19 5.01 -6.64
C GLN A 16 2.55 4.01 -5.68
N LEU A 17 1.22 3.97 -5.55
CA LEU A 17 0.52 2.95 -4.79
C LEU A 17 0.57 1.57 -5.49
N LEU A 18 0.38 1.54 -6.81
CA LEU A 18 0.36 0.30 -7.60
C LEU A 18 1.75 -0.22 -7.96
N ALA A 19 2.79 0.62 -7.88
CA ALA A 19 4.15 0.21 -8.20
C ALA A 19 4.63 -0.94 -7.27
N PRO A 20 5.23 -2.01 -7.83
CA PRO A 20 5.83 -3.05 -7.03
C PRO A 20 6.93 -2.47 -6.13
N CYS A 21 6.91 -2.82 -4.84
CA CYS A 21 7.80 -2.21 -3.85
C CYS A 21 9.27 -2.53 -4.14
N LYS A 22 10.04 -1.52 -4.56
CA LYS A 22 11.45 -1.65 -4.98
C LYS A 22 12.43 -1.94 -3.83
N LYS A 23 12.04 -1.71 -2.57
CA LYS A 23 12.96 -1.73 -1.42
C LYS A 23 12.69 -2.93 -0.50
N THR A 24 13.50 -3.99 -0.64
CA THR A 24 13.67 -4.95 0.46
C THR A 24 14.93 -4.61 1.24
N ARG A 25 14.80 -4.40 2.56
CA ARG A 25 15.95 -4.45 3.47
C ARG A 25 16.47 -5.89 3.46
N GLY A 26 17.44 -6.20 2.60
CA GLY A 26 18.24 -7.42 2.76
C GLY A 26 18.65 -8.18 1.50
N LYS A 27 17.97 -8.08 0.35
CA LYS A 27 18.42 -8.76 -0.90
C LYS A 27 18.02 -7.98 -2.15
N LYS A 28 19.00 -7.36 -2.83
CA LYS A 28 18.82 -6.81 -4.18
C LYS A 28 18.22 -7.92 -5.07
N GLY A 29 17.11 -7.63 -5.74
CA GLY A 29 16.45 -8.56 -6.68
C GLY A 29 15.34 -9.45 -6.12
N ARG A 30 15.04 -9.43 -4.80
CA ARG A 30 13.88 -10.18 -4.29
C ARG A 30 12.57 -9.43 -4.55
N ILE A 31 11.70 -10.04 -5.36
CA ILE A 31 10.34 -9.56 -5.61
C ILE A 31 9.51 -9.66 -4.31
N THR A 32 8.95 -8.54 -3.87
CA THR A 32 8.03 -8.51 -2.71
C THR A 32 6.64 -8.94 -3.11
N ARG A 33 5.84 -9.40 -2.15
CA ARG A 33 4.41 -9.67 -2.39
C ARG A 33 3.68 -8.42 -2.90
N PRO A 34 2.64 -8.57 -3.72
CA PRO A 34 1.71 -7.48 -3.98
C PRO A 34 1.10 -6.97 -2.67
N GLN A 35 0.82 -5.67 -2.61
CA GLN A 35 0.30 -5.01 -1.42
C GLN A 35 -1.21 -5.24 -1.32
N ASN A 36 -1.70 -5.58 -0.12
CA ASN A 36 -3.14 -5.65 0.13
C ASN A 36 -3.73 -4.25 0.41
N ALA A 37 -5.06 -4.17 0.49
CA ALA A 37 -5.80 -2.92 0.67
C ALA A 37 -5.33 -2.10 1.88
N PHE A 38 -5.13 -2.76 3.02
CA PHE A 38 -4.66 -2.10 4.24
C PHE A 38 -3.23 -1.56 4.11
N ILE A 39 -2.34 -2.28 3.43
CA ILE A 39 -0.96 -1.81 3.21
C ILE A 39 -0.95 -0.57 2.31
N LEU A 40 -1.81 -0.53 1.28
CA LEU A 40 -1.98 0.64 0.43
C LEU A 40 -2.52 1.84 1.23
N TYR A 41 -3.59 1.63 2.01
CA TYR A 41 -4.16 2.65 2.91
C TYR A 41 -3.14 3.20 3.90
N ARG A 42 -2.38 2.33 4.58
CA ARG A 42 -1.37 2.75 5.54
C ARG A 42 -0.25 3.53 4.88
N LYS A 43 0.14 3.17 3.65
CA LYS A 43 1.19 3.88 2.91
C LYS A 43 0.73 5.31 2.61
N ASP A 44 -0.51 5.47 2.13
CA ASP A 44 -1.13 6.76 1.88
C ASP A 44 -1.18 7.63 3.14
N LEU A 45 -1.68 7.05 4.24
CA LEU A 45 -1.76 7.74 5.52
C LEU A 45 -0.39 8.08 6.11
N GLN A 46 0.61 7.21 5.92
CA GLN A 46 1.97 7.44 6.38
C GLN A 46 2.59 8.66 5.71
N ASP A 47 2.34 8.85 4.43
CA ASP A 47 2.83 9.99 3.65
C ASP A 47 2.19 11.28 4.13
N LYS A 48 0.85 11.28 4.29
CA LYS A 48 0.12 12.40 4.90
C LYS A 48 0.65 12.78 6.30
N ILE A 49 0.89 11.80 7.17
CA ILE A 49 1.42 12.06 8.51
C ILE A 49 2.87 12.57 8.44
N LYS A 50 3.67 12.12 7.48
CA LYS A 50 5.05 12.57 7.31
C LYS A 50 5.16 13.98 6.75
N ASP A 51 4.21 14.40 5.94
CA ASP A 51 4.12 15.78 5.48
C ASP A 51 3.80 16.74 6.63
N GLU A 52 2.95 16.32 7.58
CA GLU A 52 2.64 17.09 8.78
C GLU A 52 3.74 16.98 9.86
N ASN A 53 4.34 15.79 10.01
CA ASN A 53 5.37 15.48 11.01
C ASN A 53 6.42 14.52 10.42
N PRO A 54 7.53 15.04 9.88
CA PRO A 54 8.58 14.24 9.25
C PRO A 54 9.23 13.20 10.19
N ASP A 55 9.28 13.50 11.49
CA ASP A 55 9.90 12.69 12.55
C ASP A 55 8.95 11.64 13.15
N ALA A 56 7.71 11.55 12.67
CA ALA A 56 6.74 10.57 13.14
C ALA A 56 7.26 9.13 13.00
N ASP A 57 7.21 8.39 14.10
CA ASP A 57 7.69 7.01 14.16
C ASP A 57 6.75 6.04 13.43
N PHE A 58 7.33 5.07 12.74
CA PHE A 58 6.59 4.09 11.95
C PHE A 58 5.66 3.23 12.82
N LYS A 59 6.05 2.93 14.07
CA LYS A 59 5.23 2.14 15.00
C LYS A 59 3.95 2.88 15.35
N GLU A 60 4.06 4.18 15.61
CA GLU A 60 2.91 5.03 15.91
C GLU A 60 1.98 5.18 14.71
N ILE A 61 2.54 5.46 13.52
CA ILE A 61 1.77 5.55 12.27
C ILE A 61 1.00 4.25 12.02
N SER A 62 1.64 3.09 12.22
CA SER A 62 1.00 1.79 12.04
C SER A 62 -0.15 1.55 13.03
N ARG A 63 0.00 2.02 14.28
CA ARG A 63 -1.06 1.97 15.30
C ARG A 63 -2.25 2.85 14.91
N ILE A 64 -2.00 4.08 14.47
CA ILE A 64 -3.03 5.02 14.02
C ILE A 64 -3.76 4.46 12.80
N ALA A 65 -3.02 3.97 11.80
CA ALA A 65 -3.59 3.38 10.59
C ALA A 65 -4.48 2.17 10.91
N GLY A 66 -4.07 1.29 11.81
CA GLY A 66 -4.86 0.15 12.23
C GLY A 66 -6.18 0.55 12.91
N ASN A 67 -6.17 1.62 13.72
CA ASN A 67 -7.38 2.15 14.32
C ASN A 67 -8.30 2.80 13.28
N ARG A 68 -7.76 3.69 12.43
CA ARG A 68 -8.55 4.36 11.39
C ARG A 68 -9.16 3.37 10.42
N TRP A 69 -8.40 2.39 9.93
CA TRP A 69 -8.90 1.38 9.01
C TRP A 69 -10.10 0.60 9.56
N LYS A 70 -10.13 0.29 10.87
CA LYS A 70 -11.29 -0.40 11.48
C LYS A 70 -12.55 0.44 11.38
N HIS A 71 -12.44 1.75 11.67
CA HIS A 71 -13.55 2.70 11.67
C HIS A 71 -13.77 3.40 10.32
N GLU A 72 -12.98 3.06 9.31
CA GLU A 72 -13.06 3.67 8.00
C GLU A 72 -14.35 3.27 7.29
N VAL A 73 -14.90 4.19 6.51
CA VAL A 73 -16.11 4.00 5.72
C VAL A 73 -15.94 2.94 4.63
N ASP A 74 -16.99 2.17 4.36
CA ASP A 74 -16.91 1.03 3.45
C ASP A 74 -16.52 1.42 2.02
N HIS A 75 -16.96 2.59 1.53
CA HIS A 75 -16.58 3.06 0.20
C HIS A 75 -15.07 3.28 0.08
N VAL A 76 -14.40 3.80 1.12
CA VAL A 76 -12.95 3.98 1.14
C VAL A 76 -12.27 2.61 1.19
N LYS A 77 -12.74 1.70 2.05
CA LYS A 77 -12.22 0.31 2.10
C LYS A 77 -12.33 -0.38 0.73
N ASN A 78 -13.45 -0.18 0.03
CA ASN A 78 -13.69 -0.73 -1.31
C ASN A 78 -12.73 -0.13 -2.35
N ASN A 79 -12.47 1.17 -2.30
CA ASN A 79 -11.48 1.82 -3.18
C ASN A 79 -10.10 1.18 -3.01
N TYR A 80 -9.62 1.02 -1.78
CA TYR A 80 -8.32 0.37 -1.52
C TYR A 80 -8.32 -1.13 -1.85
N THR A 81 -9.48 -1.79 -1.77
CA THR A 81 -9.64 -3.18 -2.20
C THR A 81 -9.51 -3.31 -3.73
N LEU A 82 -10.13 -2.41 -4.49
CA LEU A 82 -9.97 -2.34 -5.94
C LEU A 82 -8.51 -2.06 -6.31
N LEU A 83 -7.85 -1.11 -5.65
CA LEU A 83 -6.43 -0.82 -5.88
C LEU A 83 -5.53 -2.03 -5.57
N ALA A 84 -5.84 -2.79 -4.52
CA ALA A 84 -5.10 -4.02 -4.21
C ALA A 84 -5.26 -5.08 -5.30
N THR A 85 -6.48 -5.24 -5.83
CA THR A 85 -6.74 -6.13 -6.97
C THR A 85 -5.95 -5.70 -8.19
N LEU A 86 -5.98 -4.40 -8.54
CA LEU A 86 -5.22 -3.84 -9.66
C LEU A 86 -3.71 -4.03 -9.47
N GLY A 87 -3.18 -3.76 -8.28
CA GLY A 87 -1.77 -3.98 -7.95
C GLY A 87 -1.37 -5.45 -8.04
N GLY A 88 -2.29 -6.36 -7.72
CA GLY A 88 -2.12 -7.80 -7.90
C GLY A 88 -1.99 -8.20 -9.38
N LEU A 89 -2.86 -7.66 -10.24
CA LEU A 89 -2.82 -7.89 -11.69
C LEU A 89 -1.52 -7.34 -12.30
N VAL A 90 -1.16 -6.09 -11.98
CA VAL A 90 0.10 -5.48 -12.43
C VAL A 90 1.30 -6.33 -11.97
N HIS A 91 1.28 -6.82 -10.73
CA HIS A 91 2.34 -7.68 -10.23
C HIS A 91 2.41 -9.02 -10.98
N GLN A 92 1.27 -9.61 -11.31
CA GLN A 92 1.20 -10.85 -12.08
C GLN A 92 1.78 -10.68 -13.49
N ASP A 93 1.44 -9.57 -14.16
CA ASP A 93 1.94 -9.27 -15.50
C ASP A 93 3.46 -8.98 -15.51
N LEU A 94 3.94 -8.23 -14.51
CA LEU A 94 5.38 -7.92 -14.38
C LEU A 94 6.21 -9.13 -13.94
N PHE A 95 5.62 -10.05 -13.17
CA PHE A 95 6.31 -11.19 -12.58
C PHE A 95 5.49 -12.49 -12.75
N PRO A 96 5.33 -13.01 -13.98
CA PRO A 96 4.49 -14.18 -14.25
C PRO A 96 4.98 -15.45 -13.53
N ASN A 97 6.28 -15.54 -13.24
CA ASN A 97 6.90 -16.66 -12.52
C ASN A 97 6.97 -16.45 -11.00
N TYR A 98 6.35 -15.39 -10.47
CA TYR A 98 6.38 -15.12 -9.04
C TYR A 98 5.61 -16.20 -8.25
N LYS A 99 6.29 -16.78 -7.26
CA LYS A 99 5.66 -17.66 -6.28
C LYS A 99 6.01 -17.23 -4.87
N TYR A 100 5.00 -17.08 -4.03
CA TYR A 100 5.20 -16.74 -2.64
C TYR A 100 5.85 -17.92 -1.88
N GLN A 101 7.03 -17.67 -1.30
CA GLN A 101 7.77 -18.62 -0.48
C GLN A 101 7.98 -18.02 0.92
N PRO A 102 7.21 -18.42 1.95
CA PRO A 102 7.45 -18.00 3.33
C PRO A 102 8.85 -18.43 3.78
N ARG A 103 9.59 -17.52 4.42
CA ARG A 103 10.77 -17.92 5.18
C ARG A 103 10.29 -18.54 6.50
N GLN A 104 10.73 -19.75 6.79
CA GLN A 104 10.59 -20.33 8.13
C GLN A 104 11.50 -19.56 9.09
N ARG A 105 10.97 -19.20 10.25
CA ARG A 105 11.77 -18.62 11.32
C ARG A 105 12.47 -19.79 11.99
N ASP A 106 13.79 -19.74 12.03
CA ASP A 106 14.57 -20.68 12.85
C ASP A 106 14.19 -20.42 14.31
N GLU A 107 13.78 -21.46 15.04
CA GLU A 107 13.33 -21.39 16.43
C GLU A 107 14.47 -21.04 17.40
#